data_AF-A0A2S2QUC4-F1
#
_entry.id   AF-A0A2S2QUC4-F1
#
_cell.length_a   1.000
_cell.length_b   1.000
_cell.length_c   1.000
_cell.angle_alpha   90.00
_cell.angle_beta   90.00
_cell.angle_gamma   90.00
#
_symmetry.space_group_name_H-M   'P 1'
#
loop_
_entity.id
_entity.type
_entity.pdbx_description
1 polymer ?
#
loop_
_entity_poly.entity_id
_entity_poly.type
_entity_poly.pdbx_seq_one_letter_code
_entity_poly.pdbx_strand_id
1 'polypeptide(L)'
;MLIFLDLKSTQGIPFDYLEPALKFATPEQLHRIEKNNIYLMQHTNELWEHHTKKHFPNEYPYKDESWRDVYFTCVEKREDKFNVLRLMMKSNSLNKKRGIVLVPAAKW
;
A
#
# COMPACT_ATOMS: atom_id res chain seq x y z
N MET A 1 -2.18 -20.36 32.96
CA MET A 1 -2.40 -21.23 31.78
C MET A 1 -2.68 -20.38 30.53
N LEU A 2 -1.81 -19.42 30.17
CA LEU A 2 -2.01 -18.57 28.97
C LEU A 2 -0.71 -18.26 28.19
N ILE A 3 0.45 -18.76 28.62
CA ILE A 3 1.75 -18.46 27.99
C ILE A 3 2.17 -19.51 26.94
N PHE A 4 1.47 -20.65 26.85
CA PHE A 4 1.88 -21.77 25.99
C PHE A 4 1.18 -21.81 24.61
N LEU A 5 0.18 -20.97 24.37
CA LEU A 5 -0.48 -20.90 23.06
C LEU A 5 0.25 -20.01 22.05
N ASP A 6 1.22 -19.21 22.50
CA ASP A 6 1.90 -18.22 21.66
C ASP A 6 3.09 -18.80 20.87
N LEU A 7 3.68 -19.90 21.35
CA LEU A 7 4.90 -20.47 20.75
C LEU A 7 4.65 -21.22 19.43
N LYS A 8 3.41 -21.61 19.10
CA LYS A 8 3.11 -22.31 17.84
C LYS A 8 3.05 -21.37 16.63
N SER A 9 2.84 -20.07 16.86
CA SER A 9 2.53 -19.08 15.81
C SER A 9 3.77 -18.42 15.23
N THR A 10 4.90 -18.41 15.95
CA THR A 10 6.14 -17.70 15.59
C THR A 10 7.37 -18.60 15.67
N GLN A 11 7.19 -19.93 15.66
CA GLN A 11 8.23 -20.91 15.99
C GLN A 11 8.87 -20.70 17.38
N GLY A 12 8.14 -20.07 18.31
CA GLY A 12 8.58 -19.87 19.68
C GLY A 12 9.21 -18.51 19.98
N ILE A 13 9.18 -17.56 19.03
CA ILE A 13 9.77 -16.22 19.19
C ILE A 13 8.67 -15.22 19.61
N PRO A 14 8.74 -14.58 20.78
CA PRO A 14 7.74 -13.58 21.18
C PRO A 14 7.67 -12.39 20.22
N PHE A 15 6.50 -11.77 20.09
CA PHE A 15 6.27 -10.65 19.18
C PHE A 15 7.27 -9.50 19.40
N ASP A 16 7.58 -9.17 20.65
CA ASP A 16 8.51 -8.08 21.02
C ASP A 16 9.90 -8.20 20.37
N TYR A 17 10.36 -9.43 20.11
CA TYR A 17 11.63 -9.67 19.41
C TYR A 17 11.51 -9.54 17.90
N LEU A 18 10.32 -9.80 17.35
CA LEU A 18 10.02 -9.69 15.93
C LEU A 18 9.66 -8.25 15.54
N GLU A 19 9.06 -7.48 16.44
CA GLU A 19 8.59 -6.11 16.19
C GLU A 19 9.64 -5.22 15.52
N PRO A 20 10.91 -5.18 15.96
CA PRO A 20 11.92 -4.37 15.30
C PRO A 20 12.15 -4.83 13.85
N ALA A 21 12.27 -6.14 13.64
CA ALA A 21 12.49 -6.69 12.31
C ALA A 21 11.28 -6.46 11.38
N LEU A 22 10.06 -6.57 11.91
CA LEU A 22 8.83 -6.32 11.17
C LEU A 22 8.65 -4.84 10.82
N LYS A 23 9.10 -3.92 11.68
CA LYS A 23 9.10 -2.47 11.42
C LYS A 23 10.08 -2.05 10.33
N PHE A 24 11.20 -2.76 10.19
CA PHE A 24 12.15 -2.55 9.09
C PHE A 24 11.78 -3.31 7.82
N ALA A 25 10.85 -4.26 7.89
CA ALA A 25 10.40 -4.99 6.72
C ALA A 25 9.71 -4.05 5.72
N THR A 26 9.76 -4.40 4.45
CA THR A 26 8.95 -3.72 3.44
C THR A 26 7.46 -4.07 3.65
N PRO A 27 6.53 -3.18 3.29
CA PRO A 27 5.09 -3.45 3.38
C PRO A 27 4.67 -4.77 2.70
N GLU A 28 5.31 -5.13 1.58
CA GLU A 28 5.10 -6.39 0.87
C GLU A 28 5.57 -7.61 1.67
N GLN A 29 6.72 -7.49 2.34
CA GLN A 29 7.23 -8.54 3.23
C GLN A 29 6.35 -8.70 4.47
N LEU A 30 5.93 -7.59 5.09
CA LEU A 30 5.02 -7.58 6.23
C LEU A 30 3.71 -8.27 5.88
N HIS A 31 3.10 -7.92 4.74
CA HIS A 31 1.88 -8.57 4.28
C HIS A 31 2.03 -10.08 4.06
N ARG A 32 3.17 -10.52 3.51
CA ARG A 32 3.46 -11.95 3.32
C ARG A 32 3.61 -12.68 4.65
N ILE A 33 4.22 -12.05 5.65
CA ILE A 33 4.42 -12.61 6.99
C ILE A 33 3.06 -12.74 7.71
N GLU A 34 2.20 -11.74 7.62
CA GLU A 34 0.84 -11.77 8.17
C GLU A 34 -0.01 -12.88 7.57
N LYS A 35 0.07 -13.08 6.24
CA LYS A 35 -0.70 -14.12 5.55
C LYS A 35 -0.40 -15.52 6.07
N ASN A 36 0.82 -15.75 6.54
CA ASN A 36 1.23 -17.02 7.11
C ASN A 36 0.91 -17.15 8.61
N ASN A 37 0.65 -16.03 9.29
CA ASN A 37 0.48 -15.96 10.74
C ASN A 37 -0.70 -15.04 11.11
N ILE A 38 -1.91 -15.59 11.02
CA ILE A 38 -3.17 -14.84 11.24
C ILE A 38 -3.25 -14.11 12.60
N TYR A 39 -2.52 -14.59 13.60
CA TYR A 39 -2.48 -14.00 14.96
C TYR A 39 -1.67 -12.70 15.04
N LEU A 40 -0.82 -12.42 14.06
CA LEU A 40 0.00 -11.21 14.04
C LEU A 40 -0.82 -9.96 13.70
N MET A 41 -1.98 -10.09 13.04
CA MET A 41 -2.79 -8.96 12.55
C MET A 41 -3.09 -7.90 13.62
N GLN A 42 -3.32 -8.30 14.88
CA GLN A 42 -3.63 -7.36 15.96
C GLN A 42 -2.42 -6.50 16.34
N HIS A 43 -1.23 -7.06 16.29
CA HIS A 43 0.02 -6.40 16.67
C HIS A 43 0.67 -5.67 15.49
N THR A 44 0.41 -6.12 14.26
CA THR A 44 0.95 -5.50 13.04
C THR A 44 0.16 -4.28 12.59
N ASN A 45 -1.03 -4.02 13.11
CA ASN A 45 -1.81 -2.82 12.78
C ASN A 45 -1.05 -1.51 13.07
N GLU A 46 -0.28 -1.46 14.16
CA GLU A 46 0.59 -0.32 14.49
C GLU A 46 1.78 -0.19 13.52
N LEU A 47 2.28 -1.32 13.00
CA LEU A 47 3.32 -1.31 11.96
C LEU A 47 2.77 -0.76 10.64
N TRP A 48 1.54 -1.12 10.28
CA TRP A 48 0.85 -0.54 9.13
C TRP A 48 0.62 0.96 9.29
N GLU A 49 0.27 1.43 10.48
CA GLU A 49 0.19 2.86 10.77
C GLU A 49 1.51 3.57 10.47
N HIS A 50 2.63 3.00 10.93
CA HIS A 50 3.96 3.55 10.66
C HIS A 50 4.26 3.63 9.16
N HIS A 51 3.99 2.56 8.41
CA HIS A 51 4.20 2.54 6.95
C HIS A 51 3.28 3.51 6.22
N THR A 52 2.00 3.59 6.61
CA THR A 52 1.02 4.51 6.02
C THR A 52 1.46 5.95 6.25
N LYS A 53 1.77 6.35 7.49
CA LYS A 53 2.21 7.72 7.79
C LYS A 53 3.52 8.09 7.07
N LYS A 54 4.42 7.13 6.88
CA LYS A 54 5.69 7.32 6.15
C LYS A 54 5.48 7.54 4.65
N HIS A 55 4.58 6.81 4.01
CA HIS A 55 4.33 6.87 2.56
C HIS A 55 3.19 7.81 2.16
N PHE A 56 2.27 8.09 3.07
CA PHE A 56 1.01 8.80 2.88
C PHE A 56 0.65 9.61 4.14
N PRO A 57 1.36 10.72 4.42
CA PRO A 57 1.24 11.45 5.69
C PRO A 57 -0.14 12.10 5.94
N ASN A 58 -0.97 12.25 4.90
CA ASN A 58 -2.29 12.89 4.96
C ASN A 58 -3.45 11.89 5.01
N GLU A 59 -3.16 10.59 5.05
CA GLU A 59 -4.18 9.53 5.01
C GLU A 59 -4.41 8.98 6.42
N TYR A 60 -5.67 8.77 6.77
CA TYR A 60 -6.11 8.30 8.08
C TYR A 60 -7.25 7.29 7.91
N PRO A 61 -7.32 6.26 8.78
CA PRO A 61 -8.41 5.30 8.75
C PRO A 61 -9.73 5.96 9.13
N TYR A 62 -10.80 5.52 8.47
CA TYR A 62 -12.16 5.76 8.94
C TYR A 62 -12.50 4.87 10.15
N LYS A 63 -13.66 5.11 10.76
CA LYS A 63 -14.04 4.59 12.09
C LYS A 63 -13.94 3.05 12.25
N ASP A 64 -14.02 2.30 11.16
CA ASP A 64 -14.00 0.84 11.12
C ASP A 64 -12.94 0.27 10.15
N GLU A 65 -11.97 1.08 9.71
CA GLU A 65 -10.92 0.64 8.78
C GLU A 65 -9.61 0.33 9.51
N SER A 66 -8.94 -0.75 9.09
CA SER A 66 -7.57 -1.03 9.53
C SER A 66 -6.58 -0.12 8.79
N TRP A 67 -5.49 0.25 9.47
CA TRP A 67 -4.34 0.92 8.83
C TRP A 67 -3.78 0.15 7.64
N ARG A 68 -3.91 -1.18 7.67
CA ARG A 68 -3.56 -2.08 6.56
C ARG A 68 -4.39 -1.78 5.33
N ASP A 69 -5.71 -1.69 5.49
CA ASP A 69 -6.64 -1.46 4.37
C ASP A 69 -6.41 -0.07 3.77
N VAL A 70 -6.23 0.94 4.63
CA VAL A 70 -5.85 2.29 4.21
C VAL A 70 -4.58 2.25 3.37
N TYR A 71 -3.52 1.56 3.82
CA TYR A 71 -2.27 1.44 3.08
C TYR A 71 -2.49 0.88 1.67
N PHE A 72 -3.20 -0.25 1.55
CA PHE A 72 -3.45 -0.90 0.26
C PHE A 72 -4.28 -0.03 -0.68
N THR A 73 -5.33 0.60 -0.18
CA THR A 73 -6.14 1.54 -0.97
C THR A 73 -5.32 2.73 -1.45
N CYS A 74 -4.42 3.27 -0.62
CA CYS A 74 -3.54 4.38 -1.01
C CYS A 74 -2.51 3.96 -2.08
N VAL A 75 -1.97 2.75 -1.99
CA VAL A 75 -1.07 2.18 -3.01
C VAL A 75 -1.80 1.99 -4.34
N GLU A 76 -3.01 1.44 -4.32
CA GLU A 76 -3.84 1.24 -5.52
C GLU A 76 -4.15 2.59 -6.20
N LYS A 77 -4.63 3.58 -5.43
CA LYS A 77 -4.87 4.95 -5.93
C LYS A 77 -3.63 5.59 -6.56
N ARG A 78 -2.44 5.30 -6.03
CA ARG A 78 -1.17 5.80 -6.58
C ARG A 78 -0.87 5.13 -7.94
N GLU A 79 -1.05 3.83 -8.04
CA GLU A 79 -0.83 3.06 -9.27
C GLU A 79 -1.81 3.47 -10.37
N ASP A 80 -3.08 3.70 -10.02
CA ASP A 80 -4.10 4.19 -10.96
C ASP A 80 -3.72 5.56 -11.55
N LYS A 81 -3.31 6.51 -10.70
CA LYS A 81 -2.83 7.82 -11.15
C LYS A 81 -1.63 7.67 -12.09
N PHE A 82 -0.69 6.78 -11.75
CA PHE A 82 0.47 6.52 -12.59
C PHE A 82 0.08 5.93 -13.95
N ASN A 83 -0.87 4.99 -13.97
CA ASN A 83 -1.37 4.38 -15.20
C ASN A 83 -2.11 5.38 -16.08
N VAL A 84 -2.94 6.25 -15.50
CA VAL A 84 -3.62 7.33 -16.24
C VAL A 84 -2.59 8.26 -16.90
N LEU A 85 -1.57 8.70 -16.17
CA LEU A 85 -0.50 9.54 -16.71
C LEU A 85 0.27 8.83 -17.84
N ARG A 86 0.61 7.55 -17.65
CA ARG A 86 1.28 6.73 -18.67
C ARG A 86 0.43 6.64 -19.95
N LEU A 87 -0.88 6.44 -19.82
CA LEU A 87 -1.81 6.41 -20.96
C LEU A 87 -1.90 7.76 -21.67
N MET A 88 -1.99 8.88 -20.92
CA MET A 88 -1.99 10.23 -21.48
C MET A 88 -0.70 10.52 -22.27
N MET A 89 0.47 10.18 -21.72
CA MET A 89 1.75 10.34 -22.41
C MET A 89 1.82 9.53 -23.72
N LYS A 90 1.33 8.28 -23.70
CA LYS A 90 1.28 7.42 -24.89
C LYS A 90 0.35 8.02 -25.96
N SER A 91 -0.84 8.46 -25.58
CA SER A 91 -1.80 9.10 -26.49
C SER A 91 -1.24 10.40 -27.08
N ASN A 92 -0.56 11.23 -26.29
CA ASN A 92 0.09 12.46 -26.78
C ASN A 92 1.23 12.16 -27.75
N SER A 93 2.03 11.13 -27.48
CA SER A 93 3.08 10.66 -28.40
C SER A 93 2.50 10.15 -29.73
N LEU A 94 1.36 9.43 -29.68
CA LEU A 94 0.65 8.98 -30.87
C LEU A 94 0.04 10.14 -31.66
N ASN A 95 -0.57 11.12 -31.00
CA ASN A 95 -1.14 12.30 -31.65
C ASN A 95 -0.05 13.16 -32.31
N LYS A 96 1.11 13.32 -31.66
CA LYS A 96 2.28 13.97 -32.25
C LYS A 96 2.82 13.21 -33.46
N LYS A 97 2.82 11.87 -33.43
CA LYS A 97 3.21 11.02 -34.57
C LYS A 97 2.18 10.99 -35.71
N ARG A 98 0.89 11.21 -35.42
CA ARG A 98 -0.20 11.21 -36.41
C ARG A 98 -0.42 12.57 -37.09
N GLY A 99 0.30 13.62 -36.69
CA GLY A 99 0.24 14.93 -37.37
C GLY A 99 -1.15 15.57 -37.38
N ILE A 100 -2.02 15.25 -36.42
CA ILE A 100 -3.35 15.88 -36.31
C ILE A 100 -3.14 17.26 -35.69
N VAL A 101 -2.91 18.26 -36.54
CA VAL A 101 -3.11 19.66 -36.17
C VAL A 101 -4.62 19.84 -36.07
N LEU A 102 -5.15 19.96 -34.85
CA LEU A 102 -6.50 20.46 -34.64
C LEU A 102 -6.52 21.90 -35.16
N VAL A 103 -6.91 22.09 -36.42
CA VAL A 103 -7.18 23.42 -36.97
C VAL A 103 -8.38 23.95 -36.18
N PRO A 104 -8.24 25.05 -35.43
CA PRO A 104 -9.39 25.64 -34.76
C PRO A 104 -10.43 25.95 -35.82
N ALA A 105 -11.63 25.39 -35.69
CA ALA A 105 -12.74 25.69 -36.57
C ALA A 105 -12.91 27.22 -36.58
N ALA A 106 -12.53 27.84 -37.70
CA ALA A 106 -12.67 29.26 -37.90
C ALA A 106 -14.14 29.60 -37.67
N LYS A 107 -14.39 30.44 -36.66
CA LYS A 107 -15.66 31.15 -36.56
C LYS A 107 -15.65 32.23 -37.64
N TRP A 108 -16.84 32.40 -38.21
CA TRP A 108 -17.35 33.36 -39.20
C TRP A 108 -16.85 33.21 -40.64
#